data_AF-A0AAF0UC22-F1
#
_entry.id   AF-A0AAF0UC22-F1
#
_cell.length_a   1.000
_cell.length_b   1.000
_cell.length_c   1.000
_cell.angle_alpha   90.00
_cell.angle_beta   90.00
_cell.angle_gamma   90.00
#
_symmetry.space_group_name_H-M   'P 1'
#
loop_
_entity.id
_entity.type
_entity.pdbx_description
1 polymer ?
#
loop_
_entity_poly.entity_id
_entity_poly.type
_entity_poly.pdbx_seq_one_letter_code
_entity_poly.pdbx_strand_id
1 'polypeptide(L)'
;MAERHSVDQQQTPESQMQSPASRDDMIACVMALEAALLPCLPARELQAIDRSAHPYHQIDVERHARDFMEAAKKLQLYLIGLQREDLPSKPDMLRKEIAKMEEELKTKTELISKQERLIQEWRKELNDQLDKHNMELERV
;
A
#
# COMPACT_ATOMS: atom_id res chain seq x y z
N MET A 1 16.81 -40.36 8.50
CA MET A 1 15.52 -40.32 7.80
C MET A 1 14.47 -39.78 8.76
N ALA A 2 13.91 -38.61 8.45
CA ALA A 2 12.56 -38.13 8.80
C ALA A 2 12.56 -36.61 8.60
N GLU A 3 12.29 -36.20 7.36
CA GLU A 3 11.70 -34.89 7.06
C GLU A 3 10.38 -34.73 7.82
N ARG A 4 10.04 -33.50 8.22
CA ARG A 4 8.98 -32.69 7.56
C ARG A 4 8.76 -31.35 8.29
N HIS A 5 8.86 -30.27 7.49
CA HIS A 5 8.05 -29.03 7.39
C HIS A 5 7.29 -28.54 8.65
N SER A 6 7.28 -27.25 8.99
CA SER A 6 6.90 -26.13 8.12
C SER A 6 7.46 -24.81 8.67
N VAL A 7 8.31 -24.13 7.88
CA VAL A 7 8.61 -22.71 8.12
C VAL A 7 7.49 -21.91 7.48
N ASP A 8 6.85 -21.12 8.33
CA ASP A 8 5.70 -20.31 8.01
C ASP A 8 5.98 -19.39 6.83
N GLN A 9 5.00 -19.36 5.94
CA GLN A 9 5.00 -18.71 4.66
C GLN A 9 4.69 -17.24 4.91
N GLN A 10 5.71 -16.44 5.20
CA GLN A 10 5.55 -15.00 5.31
C GLN A 10 5.49 -14.39 3.90
N GLN A 11 4.33 -14.58 3.26
CA GLN A 11 3.89 -13.78 2.13
C GLN A 11 3.80 -12.34 2.59
N THR A 12 4.77 -11.52 2.19
CA THR A 12 4.60 -10.08 2.03
C THR A 12 3.46 -9.80 1.05
N PRO A 13 2.34 -9.16 1.43
CA PRO A 13 1.38 -8.61 0.49
C PRO A 13 1.77 -7.16 0.20
N GLU A 14 2.98 -6.92 -0.31
CA GLU A 14 3.39 -5.60 -0.82
C GLU A 14 3.35 -5.61 -2.35
N SER A 15 2.15 -5.69 -2.96
CA SER A 15 1.89 -5.23 -4.35
C SER A 15 0.45 -5.52 -4.78
N GLN A 16 -0.55 -4.99 -4.08
CA GLN A 16 -1.92 -4.92 -4.63
C GLN A 16 -2.60 -3.61 -4.21
N MET A 17 -2.05 -2.48 -4.62
CA MET A 17 -2.73 -1.18 -4.49
C MET A 17 -2.79 -0.42 -5.83
N GLN A 18 -2.57 -1.10 -6.95
CA GLN A 18 -2.94 -0.56 -8.26
C GLN A 18 -3.82 -1.60 -8.93
N SER A 19 -5.13 -1.42 -8.78
CA SER A 19 -6.13 -2.19 -9.52
C SER A 19 -5.82 -2.09 -11.01
N PRO A 20 -5.72 -3.21 -11.75
CA PRO A 20 -5.39 -3.20 -13.18
C PRO A 20 -6.35 -2.30 -14.00
N ALA A 21 -7.61 -2.18 -13.56
CA ALA A 21 -8.62 -1.29 -14.13
C ALA A 21 -8.19 0.19 -14.19
N SER A 22 -7.45 0.70 -13.19
CA SER A 22 -7.00 2.10 -13.19
C SER A 22 -5.98 2.39 -14.30
N ARG A 23 -5.08 1.45 -14.58
CA ARG A 23 -4.09 1.62 -15.65
C ARG A 23 -4.75 1.61 -17.03
N ASP A 24 -5.76 0.78 -17.22
CA ASP A 24 -6.50 0.70 -18.48
C ASP A 24 -7.27 2.01 -18.79
N ASP A 25 -7.86 2.64 -17.76
CA ASP A 25 -8.53 3.95 -17.89
C ASP A 25 -7.55 5.08 -18.24
N MET A 26 -6.34 5.05 -17.67
CA MET A 26 -5.26 5.99 -18.00
C MET A 26 -4.82 5.84 -19.46
N ILE A 27 -4.60 4.60 -19.91
CA ILE A 27 -4.19 4.28 -21.28
C ILE A 27 -5.25 4.78 -22.26
N ALA A 28 -6.54 4.54 -21.97
CA ALA A 28 -7.64 5.04 -22.79
C ALA A 28 -7.66 6.58 -22.88
N CYS A 29 -7.40 7.28 -21.77
CA CYS A 29 -7.31 8.75 -21.76
C CYS A 29 -6.13 9.28 -22.60
N VAL A 30 -4.95 8.63 -22.51
CA VAL A 30 -3.77 9.00 -23.29
C VAL A 30 -3.98 8.73 -24.79
N MET A 31 -4.56 7.58 -25.14
CA MET A 31 -4.90 7.25 -26.52
C MET A 31 -5.91 8.23 -27.12
N ALA A 32 -6.91 8.65 -26.36
CA ALA A 32 -7.88 9.66 -26.81
C ALA A 32 -7.22 11.02 -27.06
N LEU A 33 -6.26 11.41 -26.21
CA LEU A 33 -5.49 12.65 -26.36
C LEU A 33 -4.59 12.60 -27.61
N GLU A 34 -3.90 11.49 -27.82
CA GLU A 34 -3.05 11.25 -29.01
C GLU A 34 -3.87 11.31 -30.30
N ALA A 35 -5.04 10.66 -30.32
CA ALA A 35 -5.96 10.68 -31.46
C ALA A 35 -6.51 12.08 -31.77
N ALA A 36 -6.74 12.92 -30.75
CA ALA A 36 -7.17 14.31 -30.93
C ALA A 36 -6.04 15.23 -31.42
N LEU A 37 -4.78 14.93 -31.06
CA LEU A 37 -3.60 15.68 -31.51
C LEU A 37 -3.17 15.33 -32.93
N LEU A 38 -3.30 14.06 -33.35
CA LEU A 38 -2.83 13.56 -34.64
C LEU A 38 -3.27 14.44 -35.85
N PRO A 39 -4.51 14.96 -35.91
CA PRO A 39 -4.95 15.83 -36.99
C PRO A 39 -4.48 17.28 -36.87
N CYS A 40 -4.03 17.71 -35.69
CA CYS A 40 -3.53 19.07 -35.42
C CYS A 40 -2.00 19.20 -35.60
N LEU A 41 -1.29 18.11 -35.93
CA LEU A 41 0.14 18.13 -36.13
C LEU A 41 0.50 18.73 -37.50
N PRO A 42 1.39 19.74 -37.56
CA PRO A 42 1.80 20.41 -38.81
C PRO A 42 2.35 19.49 -39.91
N ALA A 43 2.72 18.25 -39.57
CA ALA A 43 3.26 17.26 -40.49
C ALA A 43 2.23 16.81 -41.56
N ARG A 44 0.92 16.84 -41.25
CA ARG A 44 -0.11 16.40 -42.19
C ARG A 44 -0.47 17.48 -43.21
N GLU A 45 -0.34 18.74 -42.83
CA GLU A 45 -0.61 19.89 -43.72
C GLU A 45 0.52 20.08 -44.72
N LEU A 46 1.79 19.91 -44.32
CA LEU A 46 2.93 20.04 -45.24
C LEU A 46 3.00 18.92 -46.31
N GLN A 47 2.35 17.76 -46.09
CA GLN A 47 2.29 16.68 -47.09
C GLN A 47 1.00 16.66 -47.94
N ALA A 48 -0.07 17.32 -47.50
CA ALA A 48 -1.35 17.34 -48.22
C ALA A 48 -1.49 18.51 -49.21
N ILE A 49 -0.69 19.58 -49.08
CA ILE A 49 -0.78 20.76 -49.96
C ILE A 49 -0.39 20.45 -51.41
N ASP A 50 0.34 19.36 -51.69
CA ASP A 50 0.71 18.97 -53.07
C ASP A 50 -0.24 17.92 -53.69
N ARG A 51 -1.28 17.47 -52.98
CA ARG A 51 -2.27 16.51 -53.51
C ARG A 51 -3.69 17.04 -53.42
N SER A 52 -4.00 17.80 -54.46
CA SER A 52 -5.33 18.02 -55.03
C SER A 52 -6.14 19.19 -54.46
N ALA A 53 -6.56 20.04 -55.38
CA ALA A 53 -7.62 21.03 -55.23
C ALA A 53 -8.98 20.36 -54.93
N HIS A 54 -9.16 19.78 -53.75
CA HIS A 54 -10.44 19.26 -53.26
C HIS A 54 -10.96 20.12 -52.09
N PRO A 55 -12.17 20.72 -52.20
CA PRO A 55 -12.77 21.57 -51.16
C PRO A 55 -13.15 20.86 -49.85
N TYR A 56 -12.95 19.54 -49.74
CA TYR A 56 -13.43 18.69 -48.63
C TYR A 56 -12.33 18.23 -47.66
N HIS A 57 -11.16 18.89 -47.66
CA HIS A 57 -10.06 18.61 -46.72
C HIS A 57 -9.79 19.76 -45.74
N GLN A 58 -10.84 20.46 -45.31
CA GLN A 58 -10.71 21.43 -44.25
C GLN A 58 -10.77 20.68 -42.92
N ILE A 59 -9.59 20.42 -42.34
CA ILE A 59 -9.50 19.97 -40.95
C ILE A 59 -10.22 21.04 -40.11
N ASP A 60 -11.33 20.68 -39.47
CA ASP A 60 -12.07 21.57 -38.55
C ASP A 60 -11.23 21.72 -37.27
N VAL A 61 -10.25 22.65 -37.34
CA VAL A 61 -9.28 22.90 -36.29
C VAL A 61 -10.00 23.24 -34.98
N GLU A 62 -11.09 23.98 -35.03
CA GLU A 62 -11.91 24.33 -33.88
C GLU A 62 -12.53 23.09 -33.22
N ARG A 63 -13.08 22.14 -34.00
CA ARG A 63 -13.60 20.88 -33.47
C ARG A 63 -12.48 20.03 -32.85
N HIS A 64 -11.33 19.93 -33.50
CA HIS A 64 -10.23 19.14 -32.96
C HIS A 64 -9.62 19.77 -31.70
N ALA A 65 -9.53 21.10 -31.64
CA ALA A 65 -9.12 21.82 -30.44
C ALA A 65 -10.09 21.57 -29.27
N ARG A 66 -11.40 21.52 -29.54
CA ARG A 66 -12.39 21.13 -28.51
C ARG A 66 -12.20 19.70 -28.03
N ASP A 67 -12.07 18.75 -28.95
CA ASP A 67 -11.89 17.32 -28.60
C ASP A 67 -10.59 17.11 -27.80
N PHE A 68 -9.52 17.82 -28.17
CA PHE A 68 -8.25 17.83 -27.44
C PHE A 68 -8.40 18.37 -26.01
N MET A 69 -9.03 19.54 -25.86
CA MET A 69 -9.25 20.13 -24.53
C MET A 69 -10.11 19.23 -23.65
N GLU A 70 -11.10 18.54 -24.21
CA GLU A 70 -11.94 17.60 -23.47
C GLU A 70 -11.13 16.37 -23.01
N ALA A 71 -10.33 15.78 -23.88
CA ALA A 71 -9.46 14.65 -23.55
C ALA A 71 -8.42 15.05 -22.48
N ALA A 72 -7.80 16.22 -22.62
CA ALA A 72 -6.85 16.76 -21.65
C ALA A 72 -7.49 16.98 -20.27
N LYS A 73 -8.73 17.51 -20.24
CA LYS A 73 -9.50 17.70 -19.00
C LYS A 73 -9.84 16.37 -18.32
N LYS A 74 -10.23 15.35 -19.09
CA LYS A 74 -10.48 13.99 -18.55
C LYS A 74 -9.22 13.40 -17.92
N LEU A 75 -8.08 13.51 -18.60
CA LEU A 75 -6.79 13.07 -18.07
C LEU A 75 -6.39 13.84 -16.81
N GLN A 76 -6.57 15.16 -16.78
CA GLN A 76 -6.30 15.99 -15.61
C GLN A 76 -7.17 15.59 -14.41
N LEU A 77 -8.47 15.38 -14.61
CA LEU A 77 -9.39 14.94 -13.55
C LEU A 77 -9.02 13.55 -13.03
N TYR A 78 -8.61 12.64 -13.91
CA TYR A 78 -8.11 11.31 -13.53
C TYR A 78 -6.84 11.42 -12.66
N LEU A 79 -5.86 12.23 -13.06
CA LEU A 79 -4.63 12.47 -12.29
C LEU A 79 -4.92 13.12 -10.92
N ILE A 80 -5.85 14.07 -10.85
CA ILE A 80 -6.30 14.66 -9.57
C ILE A 80 -7.01 13.61 -8.71
N GLY A 81 -7.82 12.74 -9.32
CA GLY A 81 -8.48 11.64 -8.64
C GLY A 81 -7.48 10.67 -8.02
N LEU A 82 -6.43 10.29 -8.74
CA LEU A 82 -5.33 9.47 -8.21
C LEU A 82 -4.58 10.13 -7.06
N GLN A 83 -4.43 11.46 -7.05
CA GLN A 83 -3.85 12.19 -5.92
C GLN A 83 -4.78 12.24 -4.70
N ARG A 84 -6.08 12.06 -4.90
CA ARG A 84 -7.12 12.11 -3.86
C ARG A 84 -7.60 10.74 -3.38
N GLU A 85 -7.13 9.64 -3.96
CA GLU A 85 -7.23 8.36 -3.26
C GLU A 85 -6.45 8.52 -1.95
N ASP A 86 -7.19 8.86 -0.88
CA ASP A 86 -6.74 8.99 0.51
C ASP A 86 -6.31 7.62 1.05
N LEU A 87 -5.42 6.97 0.31
CA LEU A 87 -4.81 5.76 0.72
C LEU A 87 -3.83 6.16 1.83
N PRO A 88 -4.00 5.61 3.05
CA PRO A 88 -3.10 5.94 4.14
C PRO A 88 -1.68 5.68 3.65
N SER A 89 -0.86 6.73 3.70
CA SER A 89 0.50 6.65 3.20
C SER A 89 1.22 5.50 3.89
N LYS A 90 2.18 4.85 3.22
CA LYS A 90 2.98 3.78 3.86
C LYS A 90 3.47 4.18 5.28
N PRO A 91 4.03 5.40 5.48
CA PRO A 91 4.30 5.94 6.81
C PRO A 91 3.15 5.92 7.82
N ASP A 92 1.92 6.26 7.41
CA ASP A 92 0.77 6.30 8.31
C ASP A 92 0.27 4.91 8.67
N MET A 93 0.35 3.96 7.74
CA MET A 93 0.12 2.54 8.04
C MET A 93 1.14 2.02 9.05
N LEU A 94 2.42 2.27 8.81
CA LEU A 94 3.51 1.85 9.68
C LEU A 94 3.38 2.46 11.08
N ARG A 95 3.01 3.74 11.18
CA ARG A 95 2.74 4.40 12.48
C ARG A 95 1.64 3.70 13.27
N LYS A 96 0.54 3.30 12.61
CA LYS A 96 -0.55 2.56 13.27
C LYS A 96 -0.10 1.18 13.72
N GLU A 97 0.69 0.49 12.90
CA GLU A 97 1.23 -0.83 13.23
C GLU A 97 2.22 -0.77 14.40
N ILE A 98 3.12 0.22 14.41
CA ILE A 98 4.02 0.50 15.53
C ILE A 98 3.23 0.75 16.82
N ALA A 99 2.23 1.64 16.80
CA ALA A 99 1.41 1.92 17.98
C ALA A 99 0.71 0.68 18.53
N LYS A 100 0.21 -0.20 17.64
CA LYS A 100 -0.38 -1.49 18.03
C LYS A 100 0.65 -2.41 18.69
N MET A 101 1.84 -2.53 18.10
CA MET A 101 2.92 -3.36 18.65
C MET A 101 3.42 -2.83 20.00
N GLU A 102 3.48 -1.52 20.19
CA GLU A 102 3.89 -0.88 21.45
C GLU A 102 2.90 -1.19 22.60
N GLU A 103 1.59 -1.12 22.35
CA GLU A 103 0.57 -1.51 23.35
C GLU A 103 0.61 -3.00 23.68
N GLU A 104 0.81 -3.85 22.67
CA GLU A 104 0.97 -5.29 22.88
C GLU A 104 2.23 -5.59 23.72
N LEU A 105 3.36 -4.94 23.40
CA LEU A 105 4.61 -5.07 24.15
C LEU A 105 4.39 -4.70 25.62
N LYS A 106 3.79 -3.52 25.88
CA LYS A 106 3.48 -3.04 27.24
C LYS A 106 2.65 -4.06 28.02
N THR A 107 1.58 -4.58 27.42
CA THR A 107 0.71 -5.57 28.05
C THR A 107 1.47 -6.85 28.39
N LYS A 108 2.31 -7.35 27.48
CA LYS A 108 3.14 -8.53 27.73
C LYS A 108 4.18 -8.29 28.82
N THR A 109 4.84 -7.13 28.84
CA THR A 109 5.80 -6.76 29.89
C THR A 109 5.14 -6.76 31.27
N GLU A 110 3.95 -6.16 31.40
CA GLU A 110 3.20 -6.18 32.66
C GLU A 110 2.83 -7.59 33.12
N LEU A 111 2.49 -8.48 32.17
CA LEU A 111 2.20 -9.87 32.48
C LEU A 111 3.44 -10.62 32.97
N ILE A 112 4.58 -10.43 32.31
CA ILE A 112 5.86 -11.01 32.72
C ILE A 112 6.21 -10.57 34.13
N SER A 113 6.14 -9.26 34.44
CA SER A 113 6.43 -8.75 35.78
C SER A 113 5.47 -9.28 36.86
N LYS A 114 4.22 -9.61 36.51
CA LYS A 114 3.30 -10.29 37.44
C LYS A 114 3.72 -11.73 37.70
N GLN A 115 4.08 -12.46 36.65
CA GLN A 115 4.53 -13.86 36.75
C GLN A 115 5.85 -13.99 37.50
N GLU A 116 6.81 -13.09 37.26
CA GLU A 116 8.09 -13.06 37.98
C GLU A 116 7.90 -12.89 39.48
N ARG A 117 6.98 -12.01 39.91
CA ARG A 117 6.66 -11.83 41.34
C ARG A 117 6.08 -13.09 41.96
N LEU A 118 5.14 -13.74 41.29
CA LEU A 118 4.56 -15.01 41.77
C LEU A 118 5.63 -16.10 41.92
N ILE A 119 6.53 -16.22 40.95
CA ILE A 119 7.63 -17.18 41.00
C ILE A 119 8.57 -16.88 42.19
N GLN A 120 8.88 -15.61 42.43
CA GLN A 120 9.71 -15.21 43.57
C GLN A 120 9.04 -15.53 44.90
N GLU A 121 7.75 -15.24 45.04
CA GLU A 121 6.96 -15.56 46.23
C GLU A 121 6.92 -17.07 46.48
N TRP A 122 6.66 -17.89 45.45
CA TRP A 122 6.66 -19.34 45.58
C TRP A 122 8.04 -19.91 45.94
N ARG A 123 9.11 -19.36 45.37
CA ARG A 123 10.48 -19.76 45.74
C ARG A 123 10.77 -19.46 47.20
N LYS A 124 10.34 -18.29 47.68
CA LYS A 124 10.51 -17.91 49.08
C LYS A 124 9.74 -18.85 50.00
N GLU A 125 8.45 -19.07 49.73
CA GLU A 125 7.61 -19.96 50.55
C GLU A 125 8.20 -21.38 50.61
N LEU A 126 8.65 -21.92 49.48
CA LEU A 126 9.25 -23.24 49.44
C LEU A 126 10.53 -23.32 50.29
N ASN A 127 11.36 -22.27 50.27
CA ASN A 127 12.57 -22.21 51.06
C ASN A 127 12.25 -22.08 52.56
N ASP A 128 11.29 -21.22 52.93
CA ASP A 128 10.85 -21.04 54.31
C ASP A 128 10.28 -22.35 54.89
N GLN A 129 9.52 -23.12 54.10
CA GLN A 129 9.02 -24.45 54.50
C GLN A 129 10.16 -25.48 54.65
N LEU A 130 11.14 -25.48 53.74
CA LEU A 130 12.30 -26.36 53.81
C LEU A 130 13.13 -26.09 55.08
N ASP A 131 13.41 -24.82 55.36
CA ASP A 131 14.17 -24.40 56.54
C ASP A 131 13.45 -24.81 57.83
N LYS A 132 12.12 -24.62 57.87
CA LYS A 132 11.30 -25.07 59.00
C LYS A 132 11.38 -26.59 59.21
N HIS A 133 11.25 -27.37 58.15
CA HIS A 133 11.34 -28.84 58.25
C HIS A 133 12.74 -29.29 58.70
N ASN A 134 13.80 -28.65 58.23
CA ASN A 134 15.16 -28.96 58.68
C ASN A 134 15.34 -28.67 60.18
N MET A 135 14.85 -27.52 60.66
CA MET A 135 14.88 -27.19 62.09
C MET A 135 14.10 -28.21 62.95
N GLU A 136 12.96 -28.69 62.46
CA GLU A 136 12.18 -29.73 63.15
C GLU A 136 12.94 -31.07 63.19
N LEU A 137 13.62 -31.44 62.11
CA LEU A 137 14.46 -32.66 62.04
C LEU A 137 15.68 -32.59 62.95
N GLU A 138 16.33 -31.44 63.08
CA GLU A 138 17.47 -31.25 64.01
C GLU A 138 17.08 -31.36 65.49
N ARG A 139 15.79 -31.22 65.79
CA ARG A 139 15.27 -31.26 67.17
C ARG A 139 14.95 -32.68 67.66
N VAL A 140 14.87 -33.66 66.77
CA VAL A 140 14.52 -35.07 67.05
C VAL A 140 15.79 -35.91 67.15
#